data_AF-A0A644ZQ06-F1
#
_entry.id   AF-A0A644ZQ06-F1
#
_cell.length_a   1.000
_cell.length_b   1.000
_cell.length_c   1.000
_cell.angle_alpha   90.00
_cell.angle_beta   90.00
_cell.angle_gamma   90.00
#
_symmetry.space_group_name_H-M   'P 1'
#
loop_
_entity.id
_entity.type
_entity.pdbx_description
1 polymer ?
#
loop_
_entity_poly.entity_id
_entity_poly.type
_entity_poly.pdbx_seq_one_letter_code
_entity_poly.pdbx_strand_id
1 'polypeptide(L)'
;MRYNSRAQYKNNEISQKLYTHFGKSMNLARIKFFGLMICSLYKVKTVTFSKLASAFETRADSSSSLRRIQRFMAEYVLDLDIIARFVVGLLPHKGPYTLSMDRTNWKFGETNINVLTLAVTYDGVAFPVLFQLMPKRGNSNTAERIAIVNRFIRLFGYESINLHSRNT
;
A
#
# COMPACT_ATOMS: atom_id res chain seq x y z
N MET A 1 -25.71 18.98 13.24
CA MET A 1 -24.99 18.15 12.23
C MET A 1 -25.14 16.68 12.64
N ARG A 2 -25.96 15.89 11.94
CA ARG A 2 -26.15 14.46 12.27
C ARG A 2 -24.89 13.69 11.89
N TYR A 3 -24.18 13.18 12.89
CA TYR A 3 -23.02 12.31 12.70
C TYR A 3 -23.50 11.01 12.06
N ASN A 4 -22.97 10.65 10.88
CA ASN A 4 -23.43 9.49 10.14
C ASN A 4 -22.87 8.20 10.80
N SER A 5 -23.71 7.46 11.51
CA SER A 5 -23.34 6.24 12.24
C SER A 5 -22.71 5.17 11.33
N ARG A 6 -23.06 5.15 10.05
CA ARG A 6 -22.48 4.24 9.03
C ARG A 6 -21.01 4.54 8.72
N ALA A 7 -20.61 5.82 8.81
CA ALA A 7 -19.22 6.23 8.64
C ALA A 7 -18.35 5.81 9.83
N GLN A 8 -18.88 5.96 11.05
CA GLN A 8 -18.21 5.49 12.28
C GLN A 8 -18.00 3.98 12.29
N TYR A 9 -18.99 3.22 11.84
CA TYR A 9 -18.92 1.75 11.74
C TYR A 9 -17.86 1.28 10.73
N LYS A 10 -17.82 1.86 9.52
CA LYS A 10 -16.79 1.54 8.50
C LYS A 10 -15.37 1.91 8.94
N ASN A 11 -15.21 3.04 9.63
CA ASN A 11 -13.93 3.45 10.17
C ASN A 11 -13.43 2.44 11.23
N ASN A 12 -14.35 1.84 12.00
CA ASN A 12 -14.02 0.82 12.99
C ASN A 12 -13.53 -0.49 12.36
N GLU A 13 -14.17 -0.98 11.28
CA GLU A 13 -13.74 -2.22 10.61
C GLU A 13 -12.36 -2.09 9.95
N ILE A 14 -12.13 -0.99 9.22
CA ILE A 14 -10.82 -0.70 8.63
C ILE A 14 -9.76 -0.53 9.73
N SER A 15 -10.07 0.21 10.79
CA SER A 15 -9.15 0.38 11.92
C SER A 15 -8.80 -0.94 12.59
N GLN A 16 -9.76 -1.87 12.71
CA GLN A 16 -9.51 -3.20 13.28
C GLN A 16 -8.59 -4.03 12.37
N LYS A 17 -8.86 -4.08 11.06
CA LYS A 17 -7.99 -4.77 10.10
C LYS A 17 -6.58 -4.17 10.11
N LEU A 18 -6.47 -2.85 10.12
CA LEU A 18 -5.18 -2.18 10.24
C LEU A 18 -4.50 -2.51 11.57
N TYR A 19 -5.22 -2.54 12.68
CA TYR A 19 -4.64 -2.89 13.97
C TYR A 19 -4.06 -4.30 13.99
N THR A 20 -4.74 -5.28 13.37
CA THR A 20 -4.24 -6.66 13.25
C THR A 20 -2.86 -6.73 12.57
N HIS A 21 -2.61 -5.88 11.56
CA HIS A 21 -1.35 -5.89 10.82
C HIS A 21 -0.29 -4.92 11.37
N PHE A 22 -0.71 -3.75 11.87
CA PHE A 22 0.18 -2.64 12.25
C PHE A 22 0.29 -2.44 13.76
N GLY A 23 -0.54 -3.08 14.59
CA GLY A 23 -0.62 -2.82 16.04
C GLY A 23 0.69 -3.03 16.81
N LYS A 24 1.59 -3.87 16.29
CA LYS A 24 2.92 -4.13 16.88
C LYS A 24 3.99 -3.12 16.45
N SER A 25 3.80 -2.44 15.31
CA SER A 25 4.82 -1.58 14.67
C SER A 25 4.42 -0.10 14.61
N MET A 26 3.15 0.20 14.88
CA MET A 26 2.57 1.53 14.74
C MET A 26 1.65 1.83 15.92
N ASN A 27 1.76 3.03 16.49
CA ASN A 27 0.85 3.45 17.55
C ASN A 27 -0.60 3.64 17.04
N LEU A 28 -1.57 3.57 17.95
CA LEU A 28 -2.99 3.63 17.62
C LEU A 28 -3.39 4.94 16.90
N ALA A 29 -2.75 6.07 17.23
CA ALA A 29 -3.05 7.35 16.60
C ALA A 29 -2.68 7.34 15.11
N ARG A 30 -1.54 6.76 14.75
CA ARG A 30 -1.09 6.58 13.37
C ARG A 30 -1.94 5.55 12.63
N ILE A 31 -2.37 4.46 13.28
CA ILE A 31 -3.28 3.47 12.69
C ILE A 31 -4.62 4.12 12.33
N LYS A 32 -5.21 4.90 13.24
CA LYS A 32 -6.45 5.66 12.99
C LYS A 32 -6.26 6.70 11.88
N PHE A 33 -5.12 7.37 11.86
CA PHE A 33 -4.76 8.29 10.77
C PHE A 33 -4.69 7.56 9.42
N PHE A 34 -4.06 6.39 9.37
CA PHE A 34 -3.92 5.61 8.15
C PHE A 34 -5.28 5.12 7.63
N GLY A 35 -6.19 4.71 8.52
CA GLY A 35 -7.58 4.41 8.16
C GLY A 35 -8.31 5.62 7.55
N LEU A 36 -8.14 6.81 8.12
CA LEU A 36 -8.70 8.05 7.56
C LEU A 36 -8.10 8.38 6.19
N MET A 37 -6.80 8.19 6.00
CA MET A 37 -6.12 8.40 4.72
C MET A 37 -6.67 7.46 3.64
N ILE A 38 -6.77 6.17 3.90
CA ILE A 38 -7.29 5.17 2.95
C ILE A 38 -8.73 5.51 2.56
N CYS A 39 -9.60 5.77 3.55
CA CYS A 39 -10.98 6.15 3.30
C CYS A 39 -11.10 7.43 2.47
N SER A 40 -10.23 8.41 2.72
CA SER A 40 -10.28 9.70 2.03
C SER A 40 -9.77 9.57 0.60
N LEU A 41 -8.67 8.84 0.38
CA LEU A 41 -8.16 8.53 -0.97
C LEU A 41 -9.25 7.89 -1.84
N TYR A 42 -9.99 6.92 -1.29
CA TYR A 42 -11.10 6.28 -1.99
C TYR A 42 -12.23 7.26 -2.33
N LYS A 43 -12.58 8.17 -1.40
CA LYS A 43 -13.67 9.14 -1.60
C LYS A 43 -13.33 10.23 -2.61
N VAL A 44 -12.16 10.85 -2.48
CA VAL A 44 -11.80 12.03 -3.28
C VAL A 44 -11.00 11.69 -4.55
N LYS A 45 -10.53 10.44 -4.68
CA LYS A 45 -9.82 9.92 -5.86
C LYS A 45 -8.63 10.79 -6.30
N THR A 46 -7.93 11.38 -5.33
CA THR A 46 -6.78 12.26 -5.55
C THR A 46 -5.85 12.23 -4.34
N VAL A 47 -4.58 12.51 -4.58
CA VAL A 47 -3.53 12.57 -3.55
C VAL A 47 -3.30 13.99 -3.02
N THR A 48 -4.04 14.98 -3.49
CA THR A 48 -3.91 16.38 -3.02
C THR A 48 -4.27 16.49 -1.54
N PHE A 49 -3.32 16.94 -0.70
CA PHE A 49 -3.49 16.96 0.76
C PHE A 49 -4.67 17.81 1.24
N SER A 50 -4.95 18.95 0.61
CA SER A 50 -6.10 19.79 0.99
C SER A 50 -7.44 19.08 0.72
N LYS A 51 -7.56 18.39 -0.43
CA LYS A 51 -8.74 17.58 -0.76
C LYS A 51 -8.88 16.39 0.20
N LEU A 52 -7.78 15.70 0.51
CA LEU A 52 -7.77 14.62 1.50
C LEU A 52 -8.20 15.11 2.88
N ALA A 53 -7.64 16.23 3.34
CA ALA A 53 -7.96 16.82 4.63
C ALA A 53 -9.44 17.17 4.76
N SER A 54 -10.06 17.70 3.68
CA SER A 54 -11.49 18.02 3.66
C SER A 54 -12.41 16.79 3.72
N ALA A 55 -11.89 15.60 3.40
CA ALA A 55 -12.64 14.34 3.38
C ALA A 55 -12.45 13.50 4.66
N PHE A 56 -11.61 13.95 5.61
CA PHE A 56 -11.42 13.27 6.89
C PHE A 56 -12.71 13.33 7.72
N GLU A 57 -13.30 12.17 7.98
CA GLU A 57 -14.46 12.04 8.87
C GLU A 57 -14.04 12.15 10.34
N THR A 58 -13.68 13.35 10.75
CA THR A 58 -13.29 13.67 12.13
C THR A 58 -13.94 14.98 12.57
N ARG A 59 -13.90 15.26 13.88
CA ARG A 59 -14.35 16.55 14.43
C ARG A 59 -13.31 17.67 14.28
N ALA A 60 -12.12 17.36 13.77
CA ALA A 60 -11.05 18.33 13.61
C ALA A 60 -11.30 19.22 12.39
N ASP A 61 -10.89 20.48 12.49
CA ASP A 61 -10.90 21.40 11.35
C ASP A 61 -10.00 20.89 10.21
N SER A 62 -10.38 21.21 8.96
CA SER A 62 -9.65 20.77 7.77
C SER A 62 -8.20 21.26 7.77
N SER A 63 -7.90 22.45 8.31
CA SER A 63 -6.53 22.96 8.42
C SER A 63 -5.67 22.12 9.37
N SER A 64 -6.27 21.62 10.45
CA SER A 64 -5.59 20.72 11.40
C SER A 64 -5.36 19.34 10.80
N SER A 65 -6.32 18.83 10.02
CA SER A 65 -6.15 17.59 9.25
C SER A 65 -5.04 17.72 8.20
N LEU A 66 -4.98 18.85 7.49
CA LEU A 66 -3.91 19.14 6.53
C LEU A 66 -2.52 19.11 7.19
N ARG A 67 -2.35 19.80 8.31
CA ARG A 67 -1.09 19.75 9.09
C ARG A 67 -0.72 18.34 9.51
N ARG A 68 -1.72 17.53 9.92
CA ARG A 68 -1.50 16.14 10.32
C ARG A 68 -1.04 15.27 9.14
N ILE A 69 -1.59 15.48 7.94
CA ILE A 69 -1.14 14.80 6.72
C ILE A 69 0.30 15.19 6.40
N GLN A 70 0.63 16.48 6.42
CA GLN A 70 1.99 16.97 6.16
C GLN A 70 3.01 16.37 7.11
N ARG A 71 2.74 16.39 8.43
CA ARG A 71 3.64 15.79 9.44
C ARG A 71 3.80 14.29 9.22
N PHE A 72 2.71 13.56 8.99
CA PHE A 72 2.80 12.12 8.74
C PHE A 72 3.69 11.82 7.53
N MET A 73 3.48 12.52 6.41
CA MET A 73 4.25 12.30 5.18
C MET A 73 5.71 12.72 5.30
N ALA A 74 6.02 13.72 6.15
CA ALA A 74 7.38 14.21 6.36
C ALA A 74 8.18 13.38 7.38
N GLU A 75 7.52 12.90 8.45
CA GLU A 75 8.21 12.37 9.63
C GLU A 75 8.07 10.85 9.79
N TYR A 76 7.10 10.22 9.12
CA TYR A 76 6.82 8.80 9.32
C TYR A 76 7.23 7.94 8.12
N VAL A 77 8.23 7.09 8.35
CA VAL A 77 8.65 6.09 7.37
C VAL A 77 7.79 4.83 7.52
N LEU A 78 6.99 4.54 6.50
CA LEU A 78 6.19 3.33 6.44
C LEU A 78 7.06 2.10 6.15
N ASP A 79 6.90 1.06 6.97
CA ASP A 79 7.51 -0.24 6.71
C ASP A 79 6.78 -0.95 5.56
N LEU A 80 7.41 -0.97 4.40
CA LEU A 80 6.86 -1.58 3.19
C LEU A 80 6.72 -3.10 3.29
N ASP A 81 7.47 -3.80 4.15
CA ASP A 81 7.30 -5.24 4.37
C ASP A 81 6.00 -5.52 5.16
N ILE A 82 5.60 -4.60 6.05
CA ILE A 82 4.30 -4.69 6.74
C ILE A 82 3.15 -4.32 5.80
N ILE A 83 3.33 -3.30 4.95
CA ILE A 83 2.36 -3.00 3.88
C ILE A 83 2.15 -4.22 2.98
N ALA A 84 3.23 -4.89 2.57
CA ALA A 84 3.15 -6.09 1.73
C ALA A 84 2.32 -7.21 2.40
N ARG A 85 2.58 -7.48 3.68
CA ARG A 85 1.79 -8.45 4.47
C ARG A 85 0.34 -8.04 4.63
N PHE A 86 0.06 -6.76 4.79
CA PHE A 86 -1.30 -6.23 4.83
C PHE A 86 -2.02 -6.46 3.49
N VAL A 87 -1.40 -6.10 2.36
CA VAL A 87 -1.99 -6.29 1.03
C VAL A 87 -2.25 -7.78 0.75
N VAL A 88 -1.28 -8.65 1.00
CA VAL A 88 -1.46 -10.10 0.82
C VAL A 88 -2.54 -10.65 1.76
N GLY A 89 -2.62 -10.16 2.99
CA GLY A 89 -3.66 -10.53 3.95
C GLY A 89 -5.08 -10.11 3.53
N LEU A 90 -5.21 -9.15 2.60
CA LEU A 90 -6.49 -8.73 2.03
C LEU A 90 -6.88 -9.51 0.77
N LEU A 91 -5.98 -10.35 0.23
CA LEU A 91 -6.29 -11.14 -0.96
C LEU A 91 -7.41 -12.15 -0.66
N PRO A 92 -8.29 -12.42 -1.65
CA PRO A 92 -9.45 -13.29 -1.45
C PRO A 92 -9.09 -14.78 -1.34
N HIS A 93 -7.87 -15.16 -1.66
CA HIS A 93 -7.37 -16.53 -1.58
C HIS A 93 -6.01 -16.55 -0.89
N LYS A 94 -5.69 -17.68 -0.27
CA LYS A 94 -4.34 -17.99 0.18
C LYS A 94 -3.61 -18.67 -0.97
N GLY A 95 -2.30 -18.45 -1.07
CA GLY A 95 -1.47 -18.96 -2.16
C GLY A 95 -1.51 -20.48 -2.35
N PRO A 96 -0.77 -21.02 -3.32
CA PRO A 96 0.32 -20.35 -4.02
C PRO A 96 -0.14 -19.26 -5.01
N TYR A 97 0.64 -18.18 -5.10
CA TYR A 97 0.32 -16.97 -5.84
C TYR A 97 1.04 -16.94 -7.18
N THR A 98 0.32 -16.55 -8.23
CA THR A 98 0.93 -16.20 -9.51
C THR A 98 1.52 -14.80 -9.41
N LEU A 99 2.82 -14.67 -9.62
CA LEU A 99 3.50 -13.38 -9.57
C LEU A 99 3.58 -12.75 -10.96
N SER A 100 3.27 -11.47 -11.06
CA SER A 100 3.57 -10.64 -12.22
C SER A 100 4.53 -9.53 -11.83
N MET A 101 5.35 -9.11 -12.78
CA MET A 101 6.34 -8.07 -12.58
C MET A 101 6.21 -7.05 -13.69
N ASP A 102 6.16 -5.79 -13.33
CA ASP A 102 6.07 -4.71 -14.30
C ASP A 102 6.93 -3.52 -13.90
N ARG A 103 7.27 -2.69 -14.87
CA ARG A 103 8.09 -1.49 -14.73
C ARG A 103 7.24 -0.27 -15.01
N THR A 104 7.27 0.70 -14.09
CA THR A 104 6.73 2.04 -14.35
C THR A 104 7.82 3.10 -14.21
N ASN A 105 7.76 4.12 -15.07
CA ASN A 105 8.63 5.29 -15.03
C ASN A 105 7.77 6.50 -14.71
N TRP A 106 8.06 7.18 -13.61
CA TRP A 106 7.48 8.46 -13.28
C TRP A 106 8.50 9.56 -13.54
N LYS A 107 8.03 10.73 -13.96
CA LYS A 107 8.85 11.93 -14.09
C LYS A 107 8.47 12.93 -13.02
N PHE A 108 9.46 13.34 -12.23
CA PHE A 108 9.33 14.46 -11.31
C PHE A 108 10.20 15.61 -11.84
N GLY A 109 9.59 16.50 -12.61
CA GLY A 109 10.32 17.42 -13.47
C GLY A 109 11.18 16.61 -14.45
N GLU A 110 12.50 16.82 -14.41
CA GLU A 110 13.47 16.09 -15.23
C GLU A 110 13.95 14.78 -14.59
N THR A 111 13.69 14.60 -13.28
CA THR A 111 14.13 13.42 -12.53
C THR A 111 13.27 12.21 -12.86
N ASN A 112 13.93 11.12 -13.26
CA ASN A 112 13.26 9.84 -13.52
C ASN A 112 13.17 9.03 -12.22
N ILE A 113 11.96 8.66 -11.83
CA ILE A 113 11.68 7.73 -10.74
C ILE A 113 11.24 6.42 -11.38
N ASN A 114 12.17 5.46 -11.41
CA ASN A 114 11.90 4.14 -11.96
C ASN A 114 11.52 3.17 -10.87
N VAL A 115 10.33 2.60 -10.99
CA VAL A 115 9.80 1.62 -10.04
C VAL A 115 9.73 0.27 -10.73
N LEU A 116 10.31 -0.74 -10.09
CA LEU A 116 10.06 -2.15 -10.39
C LEU A 116 9.00 -2.64 -9.41
N THR A 117 7.87 -3.10 -9.92
CA THR A 117 6.73 -3.56 -9.14
C THR A 117 6.60 -5.06 -9.26
N LEU A 118 6.43 -5.75 -8.13
CA LEU A 118 6.03 -7.15 -8.07
C LEU A 118 4.61 -7.23 -7.52
N ALA A 119 3.74 -7.89 -8.26
CA ALA A 119 2.32 -8.00 -7.98
C ALA A 119 1.89 -9.48 -7.89
N VAL A 120 0.85 -9.74 -7.10
CA VAL A 120 0.12 -11.01 -7.12
C VAL A 120 -1.02 -10.87 -8.12
N THR A 121 -1.10 -11.81 -9.07
CA THR A 121 -2.16 -11.83 -10.08
C THR A 121 -3.26 -12.79 -9.64
N TYR A 122 -4.49 -12.32 -9.63
CA TYR A 122 -5.67 -13.10 -9.31
C TYR A 122 -6.84 -12.63 -10.16
N ASP A 123 -7.50 -13.58 -10.83
CA ASP A 123 -8.68 -13.34 -11.67
C ASP A 123 -8.51 -12.18 -12.66
N GLY A 124 -7.39 -12.19 -13.39
CA GLY A 124 -7.07 -11.15 -14.38
C GLY A 124 -6.62 -9.80 -13.80
N VAL A 125 -6.56 -9.64 -12.47
CA VAL A 125 -6.16 -8.40 -11.79
C VAL A 125 -4.81 -8.59 -11.10
N ALA A 126 -3.90 -7.62 -11.28
CA ALA A 126 -2.62 -7.57 -10.59
C ALA A 126 -2.70 -6.66 -9.35
N PHE A 127 -2.43 -7.23 -8.17
CA PHE A 127 -2.35 -6.52 -6.89
C PHE A 127 -0.89 -6.22 -6.55
N PRO A 128 -0.43 -4.96 -6.61
CA PRO A 128 0.95 -4.61 -6.29
C PRO A 128 1.28 -4.93 -4.82
N VAL A 129 2.35 -5.69 -4.58
CA VAL A 129 2.76 -6.11 -3.23
C VAL A 129 4.11 -5.51 -2.83
N LEU A 130 5.09 -5.52 -3.76
CA LEU A 130 6.43 -4.98 -3.50
C LEU A 130 6.84 -3.99 -4.58
N PHE A 131 7.66 -3.03 -4.17
CA PHE A 131 8.25 -2.03 -5.04
C PHE A 131 9.74 -1.91 -4.76
N GLN A 132 10.53 -1.69 -5.81
CA GLN A 132 11.93 -1.30 -5.74
C GLN A 132 12.16 -0.07 -6.60
N LEU A 133 12.64 1.00 -5.97
CA LEU A 133 13.09 2.20 -6.69
C LEU A 133 14.47 1.92 -7.27
N MET A 134 14.63 2.24 -8.55
CA MET A 134 15.87 2.05 -9.28
C MET A 134 16.40 3.43 -9.70
N PRO A 135 17.59 3.85 -9.23
CA PRO A 135 18.16 5.16 -9.51
C PRO A 135 18.81 5.21 -10.91
N LYS A 136 18.10 4.72 -11.93
CA LYS A 136 18.58 4.64 -13.31
C LYS A 136 17.43 4.77 -14.29
N ARG A 137 17.69 5.22 -15.51
CA ARG A 137 16.75 5.18 -16.64
C ARG A 137 16.84 3.82 -17.36
N GLY A 138 15.72 3.32 -17.89
CA GLY A 138 15.70 2.10 -18.70
C GLY A 138 15.26 0.83 -17.94
N ASN A 139 15.71 -0.33 -18.39
CA ASN A 139 15.17 -1.63 -17.94
C ASN A 139 15.73 -2.07 -16.59
N SER A 140 14.95 -2.89 -15.87
CA SER A 140 15.52 -3.67 -14.75
C SER A 140 16.48 -4.73 -15.29
N ASN A 141 17.53 -5.01 -14.54
CA ASN A 141 18.45 -6.11 -14.81
C ASN A 141 18.04 -7.36 -14.02
N THR A 142 18.67 -8.50 -14.33
CA THR A 142 18.36 -9.78 -13.70
C THR A 142 18.56 -9.75 -12.18
N ALA A 143 19.59 -9.07 -11.68
CA ALA A 143 19.87 -8.98 -10.25
C ALA A 143 18.74 -8.24 -9.48
N GLU A 144 18.21 -7.15 -10.04
CA GLU A 144 17.08 -6.42 -9.45
C GLU A 144 15.80 -7.26 -9.42
N ARG A 145 15.54 -8.02 -10.50
CA ARG A 145 14.38 -8.93 -10.57
C ARG A 145 14.51 -10.08 -9.57
N ILE A 146 15.71 -10.65 -9.43
CA ILE A 146 15.99 -11.67 -8.40
C ILE A 146 15.82 -11.07 -7.00
N ALA A 147 16.33 -9.86 -6.75
CA ALA A 147 16.25 -9.24 -5.44
C ALA A 147 14.80 -9.02 -4.97
N ILE A 148 13.92 -8.51 -5.83
CA ILE A 148 12.51 -8.30 -5.46
C ILE A 148 11.75 -9.61 -5.26
N VAL A 149 12.08 -10.67 -6.02
CA VAL A 149 11.50 -12.02 -5.82
C VAL A 149 12.03 -12.65 -4.52
N ASN A 150 13.33 -12.55 -4.24
CA ASN A 150 13.89 -13.03 -2.98
C ASN A 150 13.30 -12.31 -1.76
N ARG A 151 13.00 -11.01 -1.90
CA ARG A 151 12.26 -10.26 -0.88
C ARG A 151 10.85 -10.83 -0.68
N PHE A 152 10.15 -11.19 -1.75
CA PHE A 152 8.85 -11.86 -1.64
C PHE A 152 8.96 -13.21 -0.91
N ILE A 153 9.92 -14.06 -1.31
CA ILE A 153 10.18 -15.36 -0.69
C ILE A 153 10.49 -15.21 0.81
N ARG A 154 11.30 -14.22 1.19
CA ARG A 154 11.59 -13.93 2.60
C ARG A 154 10.33 -13.58 3.42
N LEU A 155 9.36 -12.93 2.79
CA LEU A 155 8.14 -12.46 3.47
C LEU A 155 7.04 -13.53 3.54
N PHE A 156 6.94 -14.38 2.52
CA PHE A 156 5.78 -15.25 2.31
C PHE A 156 6.13 -16.73 2.13
N GLY A 157 7.42 -17.08 2.04
CA GLY A 157 7.89 -18.43 1.76
C GLY A 157 7.95 -18.74 0.26
N TYR A 158 8.78 -19.71 -0.12
CA TYR A 158 8.93 -20.13 -1.51
C TYR A 158 7.70 -20.90 -2.01
N GLU A 159 7.13 -21.71 -1.13
CA GLU A 159 5.90 -22.46 -1.32
C GLU A 159 4.67 -21.59 -1.60
N SER A 160 4.76 -20.29 -1.29
CA SER A 160 3.70 -19.33 -1.62
C SER A 160 3.70 -18.90 -3.09
N ILE A 161 4.61 -19.39 -3.93
CA ILE A 161 4.70 -19.02 -5.35
C ILE A 161 4.16 -20.15 -6.22
N ASN A 162 3.21 -19.81 -7.10
CA ASN A 162 2.71 -20.73 -8.11
C ASN A 162 3.67 -20.78 -9.30
N LEU A 163 4.55 -21.77 -9.28
CA LEU A 163 5.34 -22.14 -10.44
C LEU A 163 4.42 -22.89 -11.38
N HIS A 164 4.01 -22.24 -12.47
CA HIS A 164 3.32 -22.95 -13.54
C HIS A 164 4.33 -23.94 -14.15
N SER A 165 4.35 -25.16 -13.61
CA SER A 165 4.84 -26.30 -14.37
C SER A 165 4.00 -26.32 -15.64
N ARG A 166 4.64 -26.19 -16.80
CA ARG A 166 3.99 -26.52 -18.06
C ARG A 166 3.58 -27.98 -17.93
N ASN A 167 2.30 -28.23 -17.65
CA ASN A 167 1.71 -29.46 -18.13
C ASN A 167 1.79 -29.34 -19.65
N THR A 168 2.67 -30.18 -20.19
CA THR A 168 2.99 -30.40 -21.61
C THR A 168 1.81 -30.19 -22.54
#